data_AF-A0AAN1EWI0-F1
#
_entry.id   AF-A0AAN1EWI0-F1
#
_cell.length_a   1.000
_cell.length_b   1.000
_cell.length_c   1.000
_cell.angle_alpha   90.00
_cell.angle_beta   90.00
_cell.angle_gamma   90.00
#
_symmetry.space_group_name_H-M   'P 1'
#
loop_
_entity.id
_entity.type
_entity.pdbx_description
1 polymer ?
#
loop_
_entity_poly.entity_id
_entity_poly.type
_entity_poly.pdbx_seq_one_letter_code
_entity_poly.pdbx_strand_id
1 'polypeptide(L)'
;MKRLLITSILSLSALSLTGCASVSPPTQQQIESASYGALPDDYQAQIKNTMSTMLKDPYSAQYTFLQPFKGYSQDGAWAPSKGGVTYGWVAPVMVNAKNSYGGYTGAKRYVFMFSNNILYDVTGNDAFGRVVPINQ
;
A
#
# COMPACT_ATOMS: atom_id res chain seq x y z
N MET A 1 -68.07 20.85 -12.89
CA MET A 1 -68.06 19.38 -12.65
C MET A 1 -66.63 19.00 -12.23
N LYS A 2 -66.31 19.09 -10.94
CA LYS A 2 -66.21 17.99 -9.96
C LYS A 2 -65.14 16.93 -10.29
N ARG A 3 -63.97 17.14 -9.67
CA ARG A 3 -63.09 16.18 -8.92
C ARG A 3 -62.64 14.89 -9.62
N LEU A 4 -61.32 14.74 -9.71
CA LEU A 4 -60.59 13.77 -8.88
C LEU A 4 -59.12 14.17 -8.74
N LEU A 5 -58.80 14.68 -7.54
CA LEU A 5 -57.45 14.73 -6.98
C LEU A 5 -57.00 13.28 -6.74
N ILE A 6 -55.85 12.89 -7.27
CA ILE A 6 -55.07 11.76 -6.74
C ILE A 6 -53.71 12.32 -6.33
N THR A 7 -53.72 12.88 -5.13
CA THR A 7 -52.53 13.08 -4.32
C THR A 7 -52.05 11.74 -3.76
N SER A 8 -50.73 11.58 -3.74
CA SER A 8 -49.95 11.00 -2.66
C SER A 8 -49.53 9.53 -2.72
N ILE A 9 -48.20 9.40 -2.50
CA ILE A 9 -47.44 8.29 -1.91
C ILE A 9 -47.03 7.18 -2.88
N LEU A 10 -45.83 7.35 -3.45
CA LEU A 10 -44.91 6.22 -3.55
C LEU A 10 -43.52 6.66 -3.10
N SER A 11 -43.36 6.54 -1.78
CA SER A 11 -42.14 6.12 -1.08
C SER A 11 -40.83 6.73 -1.56
N LEU A 12 -40.51 7.85 -0.92
CA LEU A 12 -39.23 8.16 -0.26
C LEU A 12 -38.20 7.01 -0.28
N SER A 13 -37.57 6.77 -1.43
CA SER A 13 -36.38 5.95 -1.53
C SER A 13 -35.29 6.67 -0.78
N ALA A 14 -35.09 6.29 0.48
CA ALA A 14 -34.04 6.79 1.35
C ALA A 14 -32.72 6.78 0.57
N LEU A 15 -32.24 7.98 0.24
CA LEU A 15 -30.84 8.22 -0.09
C LEU A 15 -30.04 7.73 1.13
N SER A 16 -29.66 6.46 1.09
CA SER A 16 -28.63 5.93 1.95
C SER A 16 -27.35 6.57 1.43
N LEU A 17 -27.01 7.76 1.94
CA LEU A 17 -25.69 8.33 1.74
C LEU A 17 -24.71 7.31 2.30
N THR A 18 -24.09 6.58 1.40
CA THR A 18 -22.96 5.71 1.68
C THR A 18 -21.88 6.61 2.28
N GLY A 19 -21.68 6.50 3.59
CA GLY A 19 -20.59 7.19 4.25
C GLY A 19 -19.28 6.77 3.59
N CYS A 20 -18.54 7.73 3.02
CA CYS A 20 -17.16 7.48 2.62
C CYS A 20 -16.42 6.99 3.86
N ALA A 21 -16.04 5.71 3.89
CA ALA A 21 -15.16 5.18 4.91
C ALA A 21 -13.76 5.74 4.64
N SER A 22 -13.51 6.98 5.05
CA SER A 22 -12.19 7.60 5.02
C SER A 22 -11.42 7.16 6.27
N VAL A 23 -10.24 6.58 6.05
CA VAL A 23 -9.27 6.38 7.12
C VAL A 23 -8.55 7.70 7.34
N SER A 24 -8.52 8.20 8.57
CA SER A 24 -7.72 9.37 8.91
C SER A 24 -6.23 9.00 8.94
N PRO A 25 -5.34 9.82 8.34
CA PRO A 25 -3.90 9.66 8.50
C PRO A 25 -3.46 9.72 9.97
N PRO A 26 -2.31 9.14 10.32
CA PRO A 26 -1.73 9.32 11.64
C PRO A 26 -1.55 10.79 12.01
N THR A 27 -1.72 11.12 13.28
CA THR A 27 -1.41 12.46 13.78
C THR A 27 0.10 12.71 13.79
N GLN A 28 0.50 13.97 13.79
CA GLN A 28 1.91 14.35 13.90
C GLN A 28 2.57 13.75 15.16
N GLN A 29 1.86 13.78 16.29
CA GLN A 29 2.36 13.18 17.54
C GLN A 29 2.57 11.66 17.42
N GLN A 30 1.70 10.95 16.69
CA GLN A 30 1.87 9.53 16.43
C GLN A 30 3.08 9.26 15.53
N ILE A 31 3.31 10.10 14.52
CA ILE A 31 4.48 10.01 13.64
C ILE A 31 5.77 10.24 14.42
N GLU A 32 5.83 11.28 15.25
CA GLU A 32 7.04 11.64 16.01
C GLU A 32 7.39 10.64 17.11
N SER A 33 6.38 10.03 17.75
CA SER A 33 6.56 9.05 18.82
C SER A 33 6.68 7.61 18.33
N ALA A 34 6.47 7.35 17.04
CA ALA A 34 6.55 5.99 16.49
C ALA A 34 7.98 5.45 16.48
N SER A 35 8.11 4.14 16.73
CA SER A 35 9.34 3.42 16.48
C SER A 35 9.39 2.96 15.02
N TYR A 36 10.43 3.40 14.31
CA TYR A 36 10.69 3.00 12.93
C TYR A 36 11.66 1.80 12.84
N GLY A 37 12.23 1.38 13.97
CA GLY A 37 13.28 0.37 14.02
C GLY A 37 14.54 0.75 13.20
N ALA A 38 15.32 -0.27 12.87
CA ALA A 38 16.50 -0.16 12.02
C ALA A 38 16.27 -0.89 10.70
N LEU A 39 16.85 -0.35 9.62
CA LEU A 39 16.97 -1.08 8.37
C LEU A 39 18.04 -2.17 8.57
N PRO A 40 17.74 -3.46 8.31
CA PRO A 40 18.75 -4.51 8.37
C PRO A 40 19.87 -4.28 7.36
N ASP A 41 21.13 -4.60 7.71
CA ASP A 41 22.27 -4.46 6.79
C ASP A 41 22.11 -5.33 5.53
N ASP A 42 21.41 -6.45 5.65
CA ASP A 42 21.13 -7.40 4.58
C ASP A 42 19.78 -7.19 3.88
N TYR A 43 19.15 -6.01 4.04
CA TYR A 43 17.80 -5.73 3.52
C TYR A 43 17.64 -6.06 2.03
N GLN A 44 18.67 -5.79 1.21
CA GLN A 44 18.64 -6.11 -0.22
C GLN A 44 18.58 -7.62 -0.48
N ALA A 45 19.29 -8.42 0.33
CA ALA A 45 19.27 -9.87 0.23
C ALA A 45 17.90 -10.43 0.63
N GLN A 46 17.30 -9.91 1.72
CA GLN A 46 15.95 -10.29 2.13
C GLN A 46 14.91 -9.98 1.04
N ILE A 47 14.98 -8.79 0.42
CA ILE A 47 14.11 -8.42 -0.71
C ILE A 47 14.32 -9.35 -1.91
N LYS A 48 15.57 -9.65 -2.29
CA LYS A 48 15.85 -10.59 -3.39
C LYS A 48 15.29 -11.98 -3.10
N ASN A 49 15.40 -12.45 -1.86
CA ASN A 49 14.84 -13.73 -1.44
C ASN A 49 13.31 -13.73 -1.56
N THR A 50 12.62 -12.68 -1.11
CA THR A 50 11.17 -12.54 -1.29
C THR A 50 10.80 -12.53 -2.77
N MET A 51 11.47 -11.70 -3.57
CA MET A 51 11.23 -11.61 -5.01
C MET A 51 11.48 -12.93 -5.75
N SER A 52 12.41 -13.77 -5.27
CA SER A 52 12.67 -15.08 -5.86
C SER A 52 11.43 -15.99 -5.88
N THR A 53 10.51 -15.79 -4.95
CA THR A 53 9.24 -16.54 -4.83
C THR A 53 8.10 -15.91 -5.64
N MET A 54 8.23 -14.63 -6.01
CA MET A 54 7.19 -13.87 -6.72
C MET A 54 7.40 -13.84 -8.25
N LEU A 55 8.65 -13.88 -8.70
CA LEU A 55 9.01 -13.76 -10.11
C LEU A 55 8.83 -15.07 -10.87
N LYS A 56 8.51 -14.97 -12.18
CA LYS A 56 8.41 -16.15 -13.06
C LYS A 56 9.77 -16.75 -13.39
N ASP A 57 10.77 -15.91 -13.64
CA ASP A 57 12.16 -16.30 -13.82
C ASP A 57 13.03 -15.48 -12.85
N PRO A 58 13.25 -15.96 -11.62
CA PRO A 58 13.97 -15.22 -10.59
C PRO A 58 15.48 -15.07 -10.90
N TYR A 59 16.06 -15.99 -11.68
CA TYR A 59 17.48 -15.95 -12.03
C TYR A 59 17.80 -14.89 -13.08
N SER A 60 16.80 -14.49 -13.88
CA SER A 60 16.93 -13.38 -14.82
C SER A 60 16.80 -11.99 -14.20
N ALA A 61 16.44 -11.90 -12.91
CA ALA A 61 16.00 -10.66 -12.30
C ALA A 61 17.13 -9.62 -12.17
N GLN A 62 16.89 -8.44 -12.71
CA GLN A 62 17.72 -7.26 -12.58
C GLN A 62 17.10 -6.33 -11.54
N TYR A 63 17.89 -5.91 -10.56
CA TYR A 63 17.45 -5.08 -9.44
C TYR A 63 18.17 -3.74 -9.44
N THR A 64 17.40 -2.66 -9.35
CA THR A 64 17.91 -1.30 -9.08
C THR A 64 17.29 -0.82 -7.77
N PHE A 65 18.05 -0.92 -6.68
CA PHE A 65 17.62 -0.41 -5.38
C PHE A 65 17.67 1.11 -5.36
N LEU A 66 16.61 1.72 -4.83
CA LEU A 66 16.54 3.14 -4.57
C LEU A 66 16.92 3.42 -3.11
N GLN A 67 17.18 4.69 -2.82
CA GLN A 67 17.54 5.13 -1.46
C GLN A 67 16.41 4.76 -0.47
N PRO A 68 16.69 3.96 0.58
CA PRO A 68 15.73 3.69 1.63
C PRO A 68 15.46 4.94 2.48
N PHE A 69 14.25 5.04 3.04
CA PHE A 69 13.82 6.16 3.87
C PHE A 69 12.90 5.70 5.00
N LYS A 70 12.79 6.50 6.07
CA LYS A 70 11.79 6.26 7.13
C LYS A 70 10.41 6.69 6.63
N GLY A 71 9.41 5.88 6.89
CA GLY A 71 8.04 6.15 6.44
C GLY A 71 7.01 5.34 7.21
N TYR A 72 5.75 5.58 6.89
CA TYR A 72 4.66 4.71 7.29
C TYR A 72 3.88 4.21 6.09
N SER A 73 3.31 3.01 6.22
CA SER A 73 2.32 2.46 5.30
C SER A 73 0.99 2.39 6.02
N GLN A 74 -0.06 2.95 5.41
CA GLN A 74 -1.40 2.93 5.96
C GLN A 74 -2.33 2.08 5.09
N ASP A 75 -3.03 1.15 5.71
CA ASP A 75 -3.99 0.32 5.00
C ASP A 75 -5.27 1.09 4.64
N GLY A 76 -6.05 0.54 3.70
CA GLY A 76 -7.35 1.09 3.37
C GLY A 76 -8.43 0.74 4.39
N ALA A 77 -9.56 1.46 4.34
CA ALA A 77 -10.71 1.23 5.22
C ALA A 77 -11.29 -0.20 5.12
N TRP A 78 -11.14 -0.84 3.95
CA TRP A 78 -11.63 -2.19 3.70
C TRP A 78 -10.58 -3.28 3.94
N ALA A 79 -9.36 -2.92 4.31
CA ALA A 79 -8.40 -3.91 4.78
C ALA A 79 -8.86 -4.49 6.12
N PRO A 80 -8.47 -5.73 6.49
CA PRO A 80 -8.80 -6.31 7.79
C PRO A 80 -8.38 -5.44 8.99
N SER A 81 -7.27 -4.70 8.83
CA SER A 81 -6.76 -3.75 9.83
C SER A 81 -7.59 -2.46 9.95
N LYS A 82 -8.50 -2.20 8.99
CA LYS A 82 -9.37 -1.03 8.92
C LYS A 82 -8.62 0.29 9.03
N GLY A 83 -7.51 0.42 8.29
CA GLY A 83 -6.66 1.60 8.36
C GLY A 83 -5.46 1.49 9.30
N GLY A 84 -5.05 0.27 9.62
CA GLY A 84 -3.84 0.02 10.41
C GLY A 84 -2.63 0.68 9.78
N VAL A 85 -1.71 1.12 10.64
CA VAL A 85 -0.51 1.88 10.25
C VAL A 85 0.71 1.08 10.67
N THR A 86 1.61 0.86 9.72
CA THR A 86 2.91 0.24 9.96
C THR A 86 3.98 1.30 9.79
N TYR A 87 4.82 1.51 10.80
CA TYR A 87 5.95 2.43 10.78
C TYR A 87 7.24 1.66 10.57
N GLY A 88 8.14 2.15 9.72
CA GLY A 88 9.36 1.42 9.43
C GLY A 88 10.29 2.09 8.42
N TRP A 89 11.27 1.32 7.97
CA TRP A 89 12.14 1.68 6.86
C TRP A 89 11.55 1.17 5.54
N VAL A 90 11.31 2.09 4.61
CA VAL A 90 10.83 1.79 3.27
C VAL A 90 12.03 1.63 2.34
N ALA A 91 12.07 0.53 1.59
CA ALA A 91 13.10 0.20 0.62
C ALA A 91 12.45 -0.03 -0.76
N PRO A 92 12.40 1.01 -1.61
CA PRO A 92 11.91 0.85 -2.97
C PRO A 92 12.95 0.20 -3.88
N VAL A 93 12.49 -0.62 -4.83
CA VAL A 93 13.34 -1.30 -5.80
C VAL A 93 12.65 -1.39 -7.16
N MET A 94 13.40 -1.14 -8.23
CA MET A 94 12.96 -1.43 -9.59
C MET A 94 13.43 -2.84 -9.95
N VAL A 95 12.52 -3.69 -10.41
CA VAL A 95 12.80 -5.09 -10.76
C VAL A 95 12.36 -5.37 -12.19
N ASN A 96 13.30 -5.82 -13.02
CA ASN A 96 13.02 -6.27 -14.38
C ASN A 96 13.43 -7.75 -14.50
N ALA A 97 12.48 -8.61 -14.82
CA ALA A 97 12.72 -10.05 -14.97
C ALA A 97 11.98 -10.56 -16.21
N LYS A 98 12.41 -11.70 -16.73
CA LYS A 98 11.76 -12.35 -17.86
C LYS A 98 10.38 -12.89 -17.47
N ASN A 99 9.44 -12.81 -18.41
CA ASN A 99 8.13 -13.46 -18.30
C ASN A 99 8.22 -14.94 -18.73
N SER A 100 7.08 -15.63 -18.73
CA SER A 100 6.99 -17.06 -19.14
C SER A 100 7.40 -17.33 -20.59
N TYR A 101 7.52 -16.31 -21.43
CA TYR A 101 7.98 -16.41 -22.83
C TYR A 101 9.47 -16.07 -22.98
N GLY A 102 10.19 -15.84 -21.88
CA GLY A 102 11.63 -15.56 -21.86
C GLY A 102 12.01 -14.11 -22.18
N GLY A 103 11.02 -13.21 -22.35
CA GLY A 103 11.25 -11.79 -22.66
C GLY A 103 11.12 -10.87 -21.46
N TYR A 104 11.89 -9.78 -21.44
CA TYR A 104 11.72 -8.68 -20.48
C TYR A 104 10.57 -7.77 -20.90
N THR A 105 9.76 -7.32 -19.94
CA THR A 105 8.62 -6.41 -20.18
C THR A 105 8.83 -5.00 -19.63
N GLY A 106 10.03 -4.69 -19.15
CA GLY A 106 10.37 -3.44 -18.49
C GLY A 106 10.36 -3.54 -16.97
N ALA A 107 11.13 -2.66 -16.33
CA ALA A 107 11.29 -2.63 -14.88
C ALA A 107 9.99 -2.19 -14.19
N LYS A 108 9.59 -2.95 -13.18
CA LYS A 108 8.43 -2.65 -12.32
C LYS A 108 8.91 -2.19 -10.96
N ARG A 109 8.20 -1.22 -10.37
CA ARG A 109 8.47 -0.74 -9.02
C ARG A 109 7.84 -1.69 -8.01
N TYR A 110 8.66 -2.14 -7.06
CA TYR A 110 8.22 -2.82 -5.84
C TYR A 110 8.66 -1.98 -4.63
N VAL A 111 7.85 -1.98 -3.58
CA VAL A 111 8.13 -1.23 -2.36
C VAL A 111 7.98 -2.15 -1.17
N PHE A 112 9.08 -2.31 -0.45
CA PHE A 112 9.13 -3.12 0.76
C PHE A 112 9.26 -2.22 1.98
N MET A 113 8.72 -2.67 3.11
CA MET A 113 8.85 -2.01 4.41
C MET A 113 9.41 -2.98 5.44
N PHE A 114 10.46 -2.55 6.14
CA PHE A 114 11.01 -3.24 7.30
C PHE A 114 10.46 -2.59 8.57
N SER A 115 9.72 -3.35 9.37
CA SER A 115 9.18 -2.89 10.64
C SER A 115 9.29 -4.02 11.67
N ASN A 116 9.88 -3.74 12.83
CA ASN A 116 10.08 -4.73 13.90
C ASN A 116 10.69 -6.06 13.41
N ASN A 117 11.74 -5.98 12.58
CA ASN A 117 12.41 -7.14 11.96
C ASN A 117 11.53 -7.99 11.02
N ILE A 118 10.36 -7.48 10.62
CA ILE A 118 9.48 -8.11 9.64
C ILE A 118 9.56 -7.33 8.33
N LEU A 119 9.65 -8.08 7.22
CA LEU A 119 9.60 -7.55 5.86
C LEU A 119 8.16 -7.62 5.32
N TYR A 120 7.60 -6.46 5.00
CA TYR A 120 6.27 -6.30 4.42
C TYR A 120 6.41 -5.89 2.94
N ASP A 121 5.65 -6.54 2.05
CA ASP A 121 5.41 -6.01 0.71
C ASP A 121 4.30 -4.97 0.80
N VAL A 122 4.66 -3.70 0.61
CA VAL A 122 3.73 -2.55 0.64
C VAL A 122 3.54 -1.95 -0.75
N THR A 123 3.89 -2.67 -1.82
CA THR A 123 3.79 -2.21 -3.22
C THR A 123 2.35 -1.79 -3.55
N GLY A 124 1.36 -2.54 -3.07
CA GLY A 124 -0.06 -2.18 -3.24
C GLY A 124 -0.40 -0.86 -2.56
N ASN A 125 0.02 -0.67 -1.30
CA ASN A 125 -0.21 0.59 -0.58
C ASN A 125 0.53 1.76 -1.23
N ASP A 126 1.76 1.57 -1.74
CA ASP A 126 2.52 2.58 -2.51
C ASP A 126 1.74 3.01 -3.76
N ALA A 127 1.19 2.06 -4.52
CA ALA A 127 0.39 2.33 -5.71
C ALA A 127 -0.89 3.17 -5.42
N PHE A 128 -1.39 3.12 -4.18
CA PHE A 128 -2.50 3.96 -3.71
C PHE A 128 -2.05 5.25 -2.99
N GLY A 129 -0.76 5.58 -3.00
CA GLY A 129 -0.22 6.76 -2.32
C GLY A 129 -0.26 6.67 -0.80
N ARG A 130 -0.31 5.45 -0.24
CA ARG A 130 -0.41 5.20 1.21
C ARG A 130 0.90 4.82 1.88
N VAL A 131 2.00 4.92 1.16
CA VAL A 131 3.36 4.85 1.72
C VAL A 131 3.91 6.27 1.75
N VAL A 132 4.04 6.82 2.95
CA VAL A 132 4.36 8.23 3.16
C VAL A 132 5.74 8.37 3.79
N PRO A 133 6.69 9.07 3.12
CA PRO A 133 7.98 9.39 3.71
C PRO A 133 7.82 10.33 4.90
N ILE A 134 8.62 10.12 5.94
CA ILE A 134 8.79 11.11 7.01
C ILE A 134 10.03 11.93 6.66
N ASN A 135 9.79 13.18 6.25
CA ASN A 135 10.86 14.15 6.14
C ASN A 135 11.27 14.52 7.57
N GLN A 136 12.54 14.26 7.90
CA GLN A 136 13.13 14.75 9.15
C GLN A 136 13.31 16.26 9.11
#